data_AF-A0A7L5BQF3-F1
#
_entry.id   AF-A0A7L5BQF3-F1
#
_cell.length_a   1.000
_cell.length_b   1.000
_cell.length_c   1.000
_cell.angle_alpha   90.00
_cell.angle_beta   90.00
_cell.angle_gamma   90.00
#
_symmetry.space_group_name_H-M   'P 1'
#
loop_
_entity.id
_entity.type
_entity.pdbx_description
1 polymer ?
#
loop_
_entity_poly.entity_id
_entity_poly.type
_entity_poly.pdbx_seq_one_letter_code
_entity_poly.pdbx_strand_id
1 'polypeptide(L)'
;MISIVLYGRNDSYGYNLHKRAALSLNCMAEVLTDENDEILFVDYNTPDDFPTFPEAICDTLTDRAKRLLRIIRIRPSLHNQLFASRTHLKALEPISRNAAVRRSNPANRWILSTNTDMIFVPRGSQSLSEQLAGLKDGFYCTPRFEIPETLWESFDRLDPAGVIAETRAVGENLHLNEIVYGADSILYDAPGDFQLMRREDLFSIHGFDEQMLLGWHVDSNISKRLVMLHGKVSDAVPAVFGYHCDHTRQTTPMHAHKSVENDPERFINRVAQPDIPEQSEFWGLNGIDLEEIRLTDTINTAYRSALAEAIGTPLKQPLEARYRSESYDREIGTPEHVLPFLVDLFANAPRETRVVWIGLQDQVLTLFSRCWDKLGFSNRVTVWQAGSESSATLTQADAFVINFGLPDKAEGEDLTSVLNGFFAAIGAEHKHLAEKKEPRRFIGVNAVHNRFESLMQRFIGCGRTPFSARLRHGYLLQSIFKEVDDWTSEMRAGAAGTREKDVIRSNDEVGHIFFGPYAHLPPGNYRIDLTLSRRWDHSWKCRLNLDLIQGERVVYETKVNILGGKATVRLPLHVAPRDILLPLQVRLHSSGKARITLEGVLIERTSKLAEDWSA
;
A
#
# COMPACT_ATOMS: atom_id res chain seq x y z
N MET A 1 8.39 -4.84 37.04
CA MET A 1 8.08 -3.91 35.95
C MET A 1 8.48 -4.44 34.62
N ILE A 2 7.55 -4.39 33.66
CA ILE A 2 7.57 -5.17 32.43
C ILE A 2 7.30 -4.26 31.22
N SER A 3 8.16 -4.34 30.21
CA SER A 3 7.80 -3.93 28.85
C SER A 3 7.51 -5.17 28.02
N ILE A 4 6.28 -5.33 27.56
CA ILE A 4 5.94 -6.36 26.57
C ILE A 4 6.38 -5.85 25.19
N VAL A 5 7.12 -6.66 24.42
CA VAL A 5 7.56 -6.31 23.06
C VAL A 5 6.94 -7.26 22.04
N LEU A 6 6.27 -6.65 21.06
CA LEU A 6 5.51 -7.29 19.99
C LEU A 6 5.86 -6.62 18.66
N TYR A 7 5.56 -7.30 17.56
CA TYR A 7 5.62 -6.69 16.24
C TYR A 7 4.54 -7.27 15.34
N GLY A 8 4.24 -6.55 14.26
CA GLY A 8 3.33 -7.01 13.23
C GLY A 8 3.26 -6.05 12.06
N ARG A 9 2.33 -6.35 11.16
CA ARG A 9 2.10 -5.58 9.94
C ARG A 9 0.61 -5.62 9.63
N ASN A 10 0.09 -4.53 9.05
CA ASN A 10 -1.31 -4.45 8.64
C ASN A 10 -1.53 -5.14 7.27
N ASP A 11 -1.51 -6.47 7.24
CA ASP A 11 -1.67 -7.28 6.02
C ASP A 11 -2.54 -8.54 6.19
N SER A 12 -3.29 -8.65 7.30
CA SER A 12 -4.13 -9.82 7.61
C SER A 12 -3.37 -11.16 7.59
N TYR A 13 -2.13 -11.17 8.11
CA TYR A 13 -1.29 -12.37 8.24
C TYR A 13 -1.93 -13.48 9.10
N GLY A 14 -2.19 -14.63 8.48
CA GLY A 14 -2.86 -15.75 9.13
C GLY A 14 -4.35 -15.51 9.34
N TYR A 15 -5.10 -16.58 9.59
CA TYR A 15 -6.55 -16.51 9.73
C TYR A 15 -6.97 -15.54 10.85
N ASN A 16 -7.92 -14.64 10.53
CA ASN A 16 -8.56 -13.66 11.44
C ASN A 16 -7.58 -12.91 12.39
N LEU A 17 -6.46 -12.42 11.84
CA LEU A 17 -5.43 -11.69 12.60
C LEU A 17 -6.02 -10.56 13.47
N HIS A 18 -6.99 -9.81 12.96
CA HIS A 18 -7.60 -8.68 13.68
C HIS A 18 -8.24 -9.12 15.00
N LYS A 19 -8.90 -10.27 15.04
CA LYS A 19 -9.50 -10.79 16.28
C LYS A 19 -8.44 -11.34 17.23
N ARG A 20 -7.49 -12.14 16.74
CA ARG A 20 -6.42 -12.72 17.55
C ARG A 20 -5.57 -11.65 18.24
N ALA A 21 -5.16 -10.64 17.47
CA ALA A 21 -4.39 -9.52 18.01
C ALA A 21 -5.15 -8.69 19.03
N ALA A 22 -6.44 -8.41 18.79
CA ALA A 22 -7.26 -7.69 19.76
C ALA A 22 -7.43 -8.48 21.06
N LEU A 23 -7.70 -9.80 20.98
CA LEU A 23 -7.75 -10.70 22.14
C LEU A 23 -6.44 -10.64 22.93
N SER A 24 -5.32 -10.85 22.24
CA SER A 24 -3.98 -10.88 22.83
C SER A 24 -3.64 -9.56 23.52
N LEU A 25 -3.75 -8.43 22.82
CA LEU A 25 -3.43 -7.10 23.36
C LEU A 25 -4.33 -6.72 24.54
N ASN A 26 -5.62 -7.01 24.48
CA ASN A 26 -6.55 -6.71 25.57
C ASN A 26 -6.27 -7.59 26.80
N CYS A 27 -6.00 -8.89 26.62
CA CYS A 27 -5.65 -9.79 27.73
C CYS A 27 -4.29 -9.42 28.34
N MET A 28 -3.28 -9.11 27.52
CA MET A 28 -1.99 -8.62 27.99
C MET A 28 -2.15 -7.34 28.80
N ALA A 29 -2.92 -6.37 28.31
CA ALA A 29 -3.16 -5.12 29.03
C ALA A 29 -3.86 -5.34 30.37
N GLU A 30 -4.80 -6.29 30.45
CA GLU A 30 -5.56 -6.60 31.66
C GLU A 30 -4.66 -7.14 32.79
N VAL A 31 -3.65 -7.94 32.45
CA VAL A 31 -2.74 -8.54 33.44
C VAL A 31 -1.56 -7.64 33.84
N LEU A 32 -1.42 -6.47 33.21
CA LEU A 32 -0.38 -5.47 33.53
C LEU A 32 -0.93 -4.39 34.47
N THR A 33 -0.56 -4.41 35.75
CA THR A 33 -1.17 -3.56 36.80
C THR A 33 -0.29 -2.47 37.39
N ASP A 34 1.01 -2.45 37.10
CA ASP A 34 1.88 -1.42 37.68
C ASP A 34 2.06 -0.24 36.71
N GLU A 35 2.26 0.95 37.28
CA GLU A 35 2.27 2.24 36.59
C GLU A 35 3.34 2.36 35.49
N ASN A 36 4.45 1.62 35.60
CA ASN A 36 5.52 1.64 34.59
C ASN A 36 5.35 0.59 33.49
N ASP A 37 4.37 -0.31 33.61
CA ASP A 37 4.15 -1.35 32.60
C ASP A 37 3.74 -0.72 31.26
N GLU A 38 4.19 -1.33 30.18
CA GLU A 38 3.90 -0.86 28.82
C GLU A 38 3.85 -2.01 27.82
N ILE A 39 3.18 -1.77 26.70
CA ILE A 39 3.18 -2.67 25.55
C ILE A 39 3.77 -1.90 24.37
N LEU A 40 4.92 -2.36 23.88
CA LEU A 40 5.58 -1.82 22.69
C LEU A 40 5.24 -2.70 21.50
N PHE A 41 4.46 -2.14 20.57
CA PHE A 41 4.14 -2.78 19.31
C PHE A 41 4.92 -2.14 18.18
N VAL A 42 5.72 -2.91 17.45
CA VAL A 42 6.39 -2.41 16.26
C VAL A 42 5.56 -2.73 15.03
N ASP A 43 4.99 -1.70 14.42
CA ASP A 43 4.34 -1.81 13.12
C ASP A 43 5.41 -1.72 12.03
N TYR A 44 5.62 -2.82 11.31
CA TYR A 44 6.72 -2.96 10.38
C TYR A 44 6.23 -2.99 8.93
N ASN A 45 6.68 -1.98 8.15
CA ASN A 45 6.56 -1.91 6.70
C ASN A 45 5.10 -1.91 6.19
N THR A 46 4.12 -1.58 7.04
CA THR A 46 2.75 -1.28 6.60
C THR A 46 2.79 -0.14 5.56
N PRO A 47 2.14 -0.29 4.39
CA PRO A 47 2.13 0.76 3.37
C PRO A 47 1.67 2.10 3.93
N ASP A 48 2.25 3.20 3.46
CA ASP A 48 1.96 4.56 3.96
C ASP A 48 0.51 5.02 3.70
N ASP A 49 -0.22 4.32 2.84
CA ASP A 49 -1.66 4.52 2.64
C ASP A 49 -2.51 4.05 3.83
N PHE A 50 -2.01 3.08 4.58
CA PHE A 50 -2.76 2.42 5.65
C PHE A 50 -2.32 2.94 7.03
N PRO A 51 -3.25 2.95 8.00
CA PRO A 51 -2.89 3.14 9.39
C PRO A 51 -2.05 1.94 9.87
N THR A 52 -1.32 2.11 10.97
CA THR A 52 -0.65 0.98 11.62
C THR A 52 -1.67 -0.08 12.02
N PHE A 53 -1.21 -1.31 12.21
CA PHE A 53 -2.10 -2.41 12.54
C PHE A 53 -2.92 -2.17 13.83
N PRO A 54 -2.34 -1.69 14.95
CA PRO A 54 -3.15 -1.41 16.14
C PRO A 54 -4.12 -0.24 15.97
N GLU A 55 -3.80 0.76 15.13
CA GLU A 55 -4.77 1.80 14.77
C GLU A 55 -5.96 1.22 13.98
N ALA A 56 -5.71 0.26 13.08
CA ALA A 56 -6.74 -0.40 12.26
C ALA A 56 -7.73 -1.23 13.07
N ILE A 57 -7.36 -1.70 14.26
CA ILE A 57 -8.22 -2.48 15.17
C ILE A 57 -8.60 -1.72 16.44
N CYS A 58 -8.34 -0.40 16.50
CA CYS A 58 -8.47 0.41 17.71
C CYS A 58 -9.89 0.39 18.31
N ASP A 59 -10.93 0.27 17.48
CA ASP A 59 -12.33 0.14 17.90
C ASP A 59 -12.62 -1.15 18.69
N THR A 60 -11.73 -2.13 18.59
CA THR A 60 -11.83 -3.43 19.25
C THR A 60 -10.88 -3.59 20.44
N LEU A 61 -10.15 -2.53 20.79
CA LEU A 61 -9.25 -2.49 21.94
C LEU A 61 -9.92 -1.83 23.15
N THR A 62 -9.65 -2.36 24.34
CA THR A 62 -10.10 -1.76 25.61
C THR A 62 -9.37 -0.44 25.88
N ASP A 63 -9.95 0.41 26.71
CA ASP A 63 -9.31 1.69 27.09
C ASP A 63 -7.98 1.47 27.83
N ARG A 64 -7.86 0.36 28.56
CA ARG A 64 -6.61 -0.02 29.22
C ARG A 64 -5.52 -0.35 28.19
N ALA A 65 -5.84 -1.19 27.21
CA ALA A 65 -4.93 -1.52 26.13
C ALA A 65 -4.47 -0.26 25.37
N LYS A 66 -5.41 0.63 25.01
CA LYS A 66 -5.10 1.90 24.32
C LYS A 66 -4.13 2.78 25.09
N ARG A 67 -4.21 2.83 26.42
CA ARG A 67 -3.30 3.62 27.27
C ARG A 67 -1.90 3.01 27.39
N LEU A 68 -1.81 1.69 27.53
CA LEU A 68 -0.53 0.99 27.69
C LEU A 68 0.24 0.83 26.37
N LEU A 69 -0.47 0.88 25.24
CA LEU A 69 0.13 0.64 23.93
C LEU A 69 0.95 1.84 23.44
N ARG A 70 2.18 1.53 23.04
CA ARG A 70 3.15 2.37 22.35
C ARG A 70 3.44 1.74 21.00
N ILE A 71 3.10 2.44 19.92
CA ILE A 71 3.29 1.90 18.58
C ILE A 71 4.51 2.55 17.97
N ILE A 72 5.52 1.78 17.61
CA ILE A 72 6.70 2.27 16.90
C ILE A 72 6.54 1.88 15.43
N ARG A 73 6.49 2.86 14.54
CA ARG A 73 6.31 2.61 13.10
C ARG A 73 7.66 2.56 12.38
N ILE A 74 7.93 1.46 11.71
CA ILE A 74 9.02 1.31 10.74
C ILE A 74 8.41 1.39 9.34
N ARG A 75 8.66 2.50 8.63
CA ARG A 75 8.05 2.77 7.33
C ARG A 75 8.64 1.93 6.18
N PRO A 76 7.88 1.72 5.08
CA PRO A 76 8.37 0.97 3.93
C PRO A 76 9.67 1.51 3.32
N SER A 77 9.86 2.83 3.31
CA SER A 77 11.09 3.47 2.82
C SER A 77 12.34 2.97 3.55
N LEU A 78 12.27 2.86 4.88
CA LEU A 78 13.37 2.37 5.70
C LEU A 78 13.65 0.89 5.44
N HIS A 79 12.60 0.07 5.30
CA HIS A 79 12.74 -1.33 4.93
C HIS A 79 13.41 -1.49 3.55
N ASN A 80 12.96 -0.73 2.56
CA ASN A 80 13.48 -0.79 1.20
C ASN A 80 14.94 -0.37 1.13
N GLN A 81 15.31 0.69 1.87
CA GLN A 81 16.67 1.19 1.92
C GLN A 81 17.64 0.21 2.59
N LEU A 82 17.26 -0.38 3.73
CA LEU A 82 18.20 -1.12 4.56
C LEU A 82 18.13 -2.64 4.39
N PHE A 83 16.97 -3.21 4.06
CA PHE A 83 16.74 -4.65 4.22
C PHE A 83 16.17 -5.36 3.00
N ALA A 84 15.38 -4.71 2.15
CA ALA A 84 14.66 -5.38 1.05
C ALA A 84 15.57 -6.12 0.05
N SER A 85 16.83 -5.72 -0.08
CA SER A 85 17.81 -6.42 -0.93
C SER A 85 18.32 -7.73 -0.34
N ARG A 86 18.10 -7.98 0.96
CA ARG A 86 18.63 -9.11 1.73
C ARG A 86 17.56 -10.08 2.21
N THR A 87 16.28 -9.76 2.02
CA THR A 87 15.16 -10.56 2.52
C THR A 87 13.93 -10.47 1.62
N HIS A 88 13.14 -11.54 1.61
CA HIS A 88 11.82 -11.58 0.99
C HIS A 88 10.69 -11.29 2.00
N LEU A 89 11.01 -11.31 3.30
CA LEU A 89 10.05 -11.11 4.38
C LEU A 89 9.57 -9.65 4.41
N LYS A 90 8.27 -9.49 4.72
CA LYS A 90 7.63 -8.18 4.81
C LYS A 90 7.67 -7.57 6.20
N ALA A 91 7.99 -8.36 7.22
CA ALA A 91 8.25 -7.95 8.59
C ALA A 91 9.48 -8.69 9.12
N LEU A 92 10.37 -7.97 9.82
CA LEU A 92 11.65 -8.52 10.30
C LEU A 92 11.67 -8.56 11.82
N GLU A 93 11.54 -9.77 12.36
CA GLU A 93 11.46 -10.02 13.80
C GLU A 93 12.62 -9.41 14.60
N PRO A 94 13.92 -9.70 14.32
CA PRO A 94 15.00 -9.21 15.17
C PRO A 94 15.11 -7.68 15.14
N ILE A 95 14.90 -7.06 13.98
CA ILE A 95 14.92 -5.60 13.82
C ILE A 95 13.80 -4.98 14.65
N SER A 96 12.58 -5.51 14.56
CA SER A 96 11.43 -5.02 15.31
C SER A 96 11.63 -5.16 16.81
N ARG A 97 11.97 -6.37 17.29
CA ARG A 97 12.16 -6.61 18.73
C ARG A 97 13.26 -5.72 19.30
N ASN A 98 14.39 -5.56 18.61
CA ASN A 98 15.45 -4.66 19.06
C ASN A 98 15.04 -3.18 19.04
N ALA A 99 14.31 -2.73 18.02
CA ALA A 99 13.81 -1.36 17.95
C ALA A 99 12.90 -1.02 19.14
N ALA A 100 12.04 -1.97 19.56
CA ALA A 100 11.22 -1.88 20.75
C ALA A 100 12.07 -1.89 22.03
N VAL A 101 12.94 -2.90 22.21
CA VAL A 101 13.80 -3.03 23.41
C VAL A 101 14.61 -1.77 23.65
N ARG A 102 15.22 -1.20 22.61
CA ARG A 102 16.00 0.04 22.71
C ARG A 102 15.17 1.23 23.22
N ARG A 103 13.87 1.26 22.88
CA ARG A 103 12.91 2.34 23.22
C ARG A 103 12.05 2.01 24.45
N SER A 104 12.30 0.88 25.09
CA SER A 104 11.60 0.46 26.31
C SER A 104 11.95 1.32 27.52
N ASN A 105 10.97 1.48 28.41
CA ASN A 105 11.05 2.25 29.64
C ASN A 105 12.25 1.77 30.48
N PRO A 106 13.24 2.64 30.78
CA PRO A 106 14.42 2.26 31.55
C PRO A 106 14.11 1.90 33.02
N ALA A 107 12.93 2.27 33.53
CA ALA A 107 12.47 1.82 34.86
C ALA A 107 12.05 0.34 34.87
N ASN A 108 11.81 -0.27 33.69
CA ASN A 108 11.36 -1.65 33.61
C ASN A 108 12.54 -2.62 33.68
N ARG A 109 12.48 -3.51 34.68
CA ARG A 109 13.46 -4.58 34.89
C ARG A 109 13.36 -5.66 33.81
N TRP A 110 12.14 -5.97 33.38
CA TRP A 110 11.83 -7.10 32.53
C TRP A 110 11.40 -6.65 31.13
N ILE A 111 11.88 -7.36 30.12
CA ILE A 111 11.31 -7.40 28.77
C ILE A 111 10.61 -8.75 28.61
N LEU A 112 9.34 -8.72 28.23
CA LEU A 112 8.63 -9.92 27.78
C LEU A 112 8.51 -9.87 26.26
N SER A 113 9.30 -10.68 25.58
CA SER A 113 9.21 -10.89 24.14
C SER A 113 8.19 -11.98 23.84
N THR A 114 7.20 -11.66 23.02
CA THR A 114 6.09 -12.56 22.68
C THR A 114 5.47 -12.22 21.32
N ASN A 115 4.35 -12.85 20.98
CA ASN A 115 3.64 -12.75 19.71
C ASN A 115 2.20 -12.21 19.91
N THR A 116 1.56 -11.80 18.82
CA THR A 116 0.26 -11.08 18.83
C THR A 116 -0.95 -12.01 18.92
N ASP A 117 -0.73 -13.26 19.29
CA ASP A 117 -1.72 -14.33 19.40
C ASP A 117 -1.61 -15.07 20.74
N MET A 118 -0.90 -14.47 21.70
CA MET A 118 -0.75 -15.04 23.04
C MET A 118 -1.75 -14.46 24.03
N ILE A 119 -2.35 -15.33 24.83
CA ILE A 119 -3.14 -15.00 26.02
C ILE A 119 -2.36 -15.49 27.24
N PHE A 120 -2.02 -14.56 28.14
CA PHE A 120 -1.35 -14.90 29.38
C PHE A 120 -2.34 -15.08 30.51
N VAL A 121 -2.23 -16.22 31.19
CA VAL A 121 -3.07 -16.59 32.32
C VAL A 121 -2.19 -16.69 33.56
N PRO A 122 -2.09 -15.62 34.38
CA PRO A 122 -1.38 -15.67 35.65
C PRO A 122 -1.93 -16.77 36.56
N ARG A 123 -1.03 -17.37 37.34
CA ARG A 123 -1.39 -18.36 38.36
C ARG A 123 -1.96 -17.65 39.58
N GLY A 124 -3.01 -18.22 40.18
CA GLY A 124 -3.67 -17.60 41.33
C GLY A 124 -4.46 -16.33 40.99
N SER A 125 -4.58 -15.43 41.97
CA SER A 125 -5.37 -14.19 41.87
C SER A 125 -4.53 -12.94 41.57
N GLN A 126 -3.21 -13.07 41.52
CA GLN A 126 -2.29 -11.96 41.28
C GLN A 126 -2.19 -11.63 39.80
N SER A 127 -1.86 -10.38 39.48
CA SER A 127 -1.58 -9.96 38.11
C SER A 127 -0.25 -10.51 37.60
N LEU A 128 0.01 -10.37 36.30
CA LEU A 128 1.32 -10.74 35.76
C LEU A 128 2.42 -9.85 36.35
N SER A 129 2.16 -8.55 36.52
CA SER A 129 3.11 -7.61 37.13
C SER A 129 3.53 -8.04 38.53
N GLU A 130 2.57 -8.47 39.36
CA GLU A 130 2.80 -8.94 40.72
C GLU A 130 3.56 -10.27 40.75
N GLN A 131 3.17 -11.22 39.88
CA GLN A 131 3.83 -12.52 39.76
C GLN A 131 5.31 -12.37 39.36
N LEU A 132 5.62 -11.48 38.41
CA LEU A 132 6.99 -11.31 37.90
C LEU A 132 7.85 -10.37 38.75
N ALA A 133 7.25 -9.52 39.60
CA ALA A 133 7.98 -8.62 40.47
C ALA A 133 8.90 -9.36 41.46
N GLY A 134 8.43 -10.50 41.99
CA GLY A 134 9.16 -11.32 42.96
C GLY A 134 10.20 -12.27 42.37
N LEU A 135 10.29 -12.38 41.04
CA LEU A 135 11.26 -13.27 40.41
C LEU A 135 12.70 -12.81 40.63
N LYS A 136 13.59 -13.79 40.79
CA LYS A 136 15.04 -13.55 40.81
C LYS A 136 15.52 -13.18 39.40
N ASP A 137 16.67 -12.53 39.34
CA ASP A 137 17.34 -12.28 38.06
C ASP A 137 17.57 -13.59 37.30
N GLY A 138 17.32 -13.58 35.99
CA GLY A 138 17.42 -14.76 35.15
C GLY A 138 16.71 -14.58 33.82
N PHE A 139 16.62 -15.68 33.08
CA PHE A 139 15.86 -15.81 31.84
C PHE A 139 14.78 -16.88 32.03
N TYR A 140 13.52 -16.54 31.75
CA TYR A 140 12.38 -17.42 32.03
C TYR A 140 11.52 -17.68 30.80
N CYS A 141 11.07 -18.93 30.65
CA CYS A 141 10.11 -19.37 29.64
C CYS A 141 8.92 -20.10 30.29
N THR A 142 7.78 -20.11 29.61
CA THR A 142 6.58 -20.90 29.98
C THR A 142 6.13 -21.70 28.74
N PRO A 143 5.50 -22.89 28.88
CA PRO A 143 5.01 -23.64 27.74
C PRO A 143 3.90 -22.89 26.99
N ARG A 144 3.86 -23.13 25.68
CA ARG A 144 2.77 -22.76 24.78
C ARG A 144 1.68 -23.83 24.83
N PHE A 145 0.47 -23.46 25.24
CA PHE A 145 -0.73 -24.31 25.07
C PHE A 145 -1.55 -23.83 23.88
N GLU A 146 -1.94 -24.75 22.99
CA GLU A 146 -2.72 -24.40 21.82
C GLU A 146 -4.22 -24.25 22.14
N ILE A 147 -4.81 -23.13 21.71
CA ILE A 147 -6.25 -22.95 21.67
C ILE A 147 -6.71 -23.19 20.22
N PRO A 148 -7.57 -24.18 19.95
CA PRO A 148 -8.10 -24.40 18.61
C PRO A 148 -8.84 -23.18 18.05
N GLU A 149 -8.73 -22.95 16.73
CA GLU A 149 -9.36 -21.82 16.03
C GLU A 149 -10.82 -21.55 16.43
N THR A 150 -11.65 -22.58 16.37
CA THR A 150 -13.09 -22.45 16.66
C THR A 150 -13.37 -22.02 18.11
N LEU A 151 -12.45 -22.31 19.04
CA LEU A 151 -12.61 -21.97 20.45
C LEU A 151 -12.20 -20.52 20.72
N TRP A 152 -11.01 -20.07 20.32
CA TRP A 152 -10.67 -18.65 20.53
C TRP A 152 -11.55 -17.72 19.67
N GLU A 153 -12.14 -18.23 18.58
CA GLU A 153 -13.14 -17.49 17.81
C GLU A 153 -14.43 -17.22 18.57
N SER A 154 -14.78 -17.99 19.60
CA SER A 154 -15.97 -17.69 20.41
C SER A 154 -15.74 -16.62 21.46
N PHE A 155 -14.48 -16.31 21.80
CA PHE A 155 -14.14 -15.34 22.83
C PHE A 155 -14.57 -13.91 22.49
N ASP A 156 -15.03 -13.17 23.49
CA ASP A 156 -15.31 -11.74 23.39
C ASP A 156 -14.05 -10.92 23.65
N ARG A 157 -13.48 -10.36 22.59
CA ARG A 157 -12.26 -9.55 22.68
C ARG A 157 -12.40 -8.29 23.52
N LEU A 158 -13.61 -7.83 23.84
CA LEU A 158 -13.82 -6.66 24.71
C LEU A 158 -13.96 -7.01 26.20
N ASP A 159 -14.02 -8.30 26.56
CA ASP A 159 -14.02 -8.79 27.95
C ASP A 159 -12.74 -9.59 28.26
N PRO A 160 -11.57 -8.94 28.34
CA PRO A 160 -10.31 -9.65 28.57
C PRO A 160 -10.28 -10.43 29.90
N ALA A 161 -10.93 -9.92 30.95
CA ALA A 161 -11.00 -10.61 32.24
C ALA A 161 -11.80 -11.93 32.12
N GLY A 162 -12.96 -11.87 31.44
CA GLY A 162 -13.75 -13.05 31.09
C GLY A 162 -12.97 -14.03 30.22
N VAL A 163 -12.28 -13.55 29.18
CA VAL A 163 -11.46 -14.38 28.29
C VAL A 163 -10.33 -15.08 29.03
N ILE A 164 -9.63 -14.40 29.95
CA ILE A 164 -8.57 -15.02 30.76
C ILE A 164 -9.16 -16.13 31.65
N ALA A 165 -10.32 -15.87 32.27
CA ALA A 165 -11.00 -16.85 33.12
C ALA A 165 -11.51 -18.06 32.32
N GLU A 166 -12.10 -17.82 31.14
CA GLU A 166 -12.56 -18.84 30.22
C GLU A 166 -11.38 -19.66 29.69
N THR A 167 -10.31 -19.02 29.24
CA THR A 167 -9.07 -19.68 28.78
C THR A 167 -8.50 -20.62 29.84
N ARG A 168 -8.47 -20.17 31.10
CA ARG A 168 -8.07 -21.03 32.24
C ARG A 168 -8.98 -22.26 32.35
N ALA A 169 -10.30 -22.05 32.35
CA ALA A 169 -11.27 -23.12 32.51
C ALA A 169 -11.24 -24.12 31.35
N VAL A 170 -11.15 -23.65 30.10
CA VAL A 170 -11.10 -24.54 28.93
C VAL A 170 -9.76 -25.27 28.81
N GLY A 171 -8.66 -24.65 29.22
CA GLY A 171 -7.35 -25.31 29.29
C GLY A 171 -7.39 -26.57 30.15
N GLU A 172 -8.06 -26.49 31.30
CA GLU A 172 -8.26 -27.60 32.24
C GLU A 172 -9.37 -28.56 31.79
N ASN A 173 -10.56 -28.04 31.48
CA ASN A 173 -11.75 -28.86 31.22
C ASN A 173 -11.75 -29.54 29.84
N LEU A 174 -11.07 -28.95 28.85
CA LEU A 174 -10.97 -29.50 27.50
C LEU A 174 -9.60 -30.14 27.23
N HIS A 175 -8.79 -30.33 28.28
CA HIS A 175 -7.48 -31.01 28.21
C HIS A 175 -6.50 -30.38 27.21
N LEU A 176 -6.44 -29.04 27.14
CA LEU A 176 -5.51 -28.33 26.23
C LEU A 176 -4.11 -28.14 26.83
N ASN A 177 -3.97 -28.29 28.15
CA ASN A 177 -2.71 -28.03 28.86
C ASN A 177 -1.70 -29.19 28.70
N GLU A 178 -1.03 -29.24 27.54
CA GLU A 178 0.09 -30.15 27.27
C GLU A 178 1.43 -29.42 27.35
N ILE A 179 2.30 -29.82 28.29
CA ILE A 179 3.65 -29.25 28.40
C ILE A 179 4.57 -30.01 27.45
N VAL A 180 5.05 -29.33 26.41
CA VAL A 180 6.00 -29.88 25.43
C VAL A 180 7.39 -29.31 25.71
N TYR A 181 8.32 -30.20 26.09
CA TYR A 181 9.71 -29.83 26.35
C TYR A 181 10.54 -29.77 25.06
N GLY A 182 11.38 -28.75 24.96
CA GLY A 182 12.37 -28.58 23.91
C GLY A 182 13.79 -28.96 24.38
N ALA A 183 14.80 -28.48 23.66
CA ALA A 183 16.18 -28.60 24.10
C ALA A 183 16.45 -27.78 25.38
N ASP A 184 17.44 -28.16 26.19
CA ASP A 184 17.79 -27.46 27.44
C ASP A 184 18.04 -25.96 27.26
N SER A 185 18.49 -25.55 26.08
CA SER A 185 18.75 -24.15 25.77
C SER A 185 17.49 -23.32 25.49
N ILE A 186 16.33 -23.93 25.33
CA ILE A 186 15.03 -23.27 25.06
C ILE A 186 13.91 -23.69 26.03
N LEU A 187 14.10 -24.81 26.74
CA LEU A 187 13.20 -25.46 27.71
C LEU A 187 11.88 -26.00 27.16
N TYR A 188 11.10 -25.18 26.44
CA TYR A 188 9.80 -25.56 25.88
C TYR A 188 9.80 -25.42 24.35
N ASP A 189 8.86 -26.11 23.70
CA ASP A 189 8.56 -25.90 22.28
C ASP A 189 8.07 -24.46 22.04
N ALA A 190 8.31 -23.95 20.82
CA ALA A 190 7.97 -22.59 20.39
C ALA A 190 8.41 -21.50 21.40
N PRO A 191 9.72 -21.40 21.71
CA PRO A 191 10.18 -20.55 22.81
C PRO A 191 9.88 -19.07 22.61
N GLY A 192 9.69 -18.60 21.37
CA GLY A 192 9.36 -17.20 21.05
C GLY A 192 8.01 -16.70 21.58
N ASP A 193 7.10 -17.59 21.98
CA ASP A 193 5.79 -17.22 22.51
C ASP A 193 5.85 -16.63 23.92
N PHE A 194 6.87 -16.97 24.72
CA PHE A 194 7.12 -16.34 26.01
C PHE A 194 8.60 -16.39 26.38
N GLN A 195 9.28 -15.24 26.25
CA GLN A 195 10.66 -15.05 26.69
C GLN A 195 10.73 -13.84 27.61
N LEU A 196 10.83 -14.09 28.92
CA LEU A 196 11.00 -13.06 29.94
C LEU A 196 12.49 -12.90 30.24
N MET A 197 13.03 -11.74 29.91
CA MET A 197 14.46 -11.45 29.89
C MET A 197 14.73 -10.18 30.68
N ARG A 198 15.88 -10.07 31.36
CA ARG A 198 16.22 -8.77 31.94
C ARG A 198 16.48 -7.78 30.83
N ARG A 199 15.99 -6.55 31.03
CA ARG A 199 16.26 -5.44 30.12
C ARG A 199 17.77 -5.19 30.01
N GLU A 200 18.50 -5.20 31.12
CA GLU A 200 19.95 -4.98 31.11
C GLU A 200 20.72 -6.03 30.31
N ASP A 201 20.29 -7.29 30.34
CA ASP A 201 20.96 -8.37 29.61
C ASP A 201 20.87 -8.09 28.11
N LEU A 202 19.68 -7.74 27.62
CA LEU A 202 19.48 -7.39 26.22
C LEU A 202 20.31 -6.18 25.79
N PHE A 203 20.48 -5.17 26.65
CA PHE A 203 21.39 -4.07 26.37
C PHE A 203 22.86 -4.50 26.35
N SER A 204 23.26 -5.40 27.24
CA SER A 204 24.64 -5.86 27.35
C SER A 204 25.08 -6.75 26.17
N ILE A 205 24.16 -7.52 25.60
CA ILE A 205 24.45 -8.44 24.49
C ILE A 205 24.08 -7.89 23.11
N HIS A 206 23.49 -6.69 23.07
CA HIS A 206 22.91 -6.09 21.87
C HIS A 206 21.71 -6.88 21.33
N GLY A 207 20.86 -7.42 22.21
CA GLY A 207 19.56 -8.02 21.89
C GLY A 207 19.61 -9.19 20.90
N PHE A 208 18.62 -9.23 20.00
CA PHE A 208 18.46 -10.25 18.96
C PHE A 208 19.45 -10.03 17.81
N ASP A 209 19.91 -11.09 17.15
CA ASP A 209 20.86 -10.98 16.03
C ASP A 209 20.20 -10.39 14.77
N GLU A 210 20.57 -9.16 14.42
CA GLU A 210 19.97 -8.39 13.31
C GLU A 210 20.38 -8.90 11.92
N GLN A 211 21.27 -9.89 11.86
CA GLN A 211 21.62 -10.59 10.62
C GLN A 211 20.64 -11.71 10.28
N MET A 212 19.76 -12.09 11.21
CA MET A 212 18.73 -13.12 11.02
C MET A 212 17.53 -12.60 10.23
N LEU A 213 17.74 -12.33 8.95
CA LEU A 213 16.75 -11.70 8.06
C LEU A 213 15.82 -12.70 7.36
N LEU A 214 15.86 -13.97 7.73
CA LEU A 214 15.02 -15.05 7.21
C LEU A 214 14.07 -15.55 8.31
N GLY A 215 13.22 -16.54 7.98
CA GLY A 215 12.28 -17.09 8.96
C GLY A 215 12.96 -17.95 10.03
N TRP A 216 12.26 -18.20 11.13
CA TRP A 216 12.61 -19.16 12.19
C TRP A 216 13.90 -18.87 12.98
N HIS A 217 14.01 -19.50 14.15
CA HIS A 217 15.20 -19.59 15.00
C HIS A 217 15.68 -18.31 15.72
N VAL A 218 15.06 -17.15 15.49
CA VAL A 218 15.42 -15.88 16.16
C VAL A 218 15.25 -16.01 17.68
N ASP A 219 14.17 -16.65 18.12
CA ASP A 219 13.87 -16.97 19.51
C ASP A 219 14.89 -17.93 20.15
N SER A 220 15.33 -18.92 19.39
CA SER A 220 16.28 -19.94 19.81
C SER A 220 17.70 -19.37 19.92
N ASN A 221 18.06 -18.44 19.03
CA ASN A 221 19.32 -17.68 19.08
C ASN A 221 19.40 -16.86 20.38
N ILE A 222 18.40 -16.03 20.68
CA ILE A 222 18.43 -15.21 21.89
C ILE A 222 18.43 -16.07 23.16
N SER A 223 17.69 -17.18 23.13
CA SER A 223 17.62 -18.15 24.22
C SER A 223 19.00 -18.76 24.50
N LYS A 224 19.71 -19.21 23.45
CA LYS A 224 21.10 -19.71 23.55
C LYS A 224 22.05 -18.68 24.16
N ARG A 225 21.96 -17.41 23.75
CA ARG A 225 22.81 -16.33 24.27
C ARG A 225 22.53 -16.03 25.74
N LEU A 226 21.26 -16.01 26.15
CA LEU A 226 20.89 -15.79 27.56
C LEU A 226 21.24 -16.97 28.46
N VAL A 227 21.20 -18.21 27.94
CA VAL A 227 21.71 -19.38 28.65
C VAL A 227 23.22 -19.29 28.88
N MET A 228 24.00 -18.66 27.99
CA MET A 228 25.42 -18.41 28.24
C MET A 228 25.64 -17.41 29.40
N LEU A 229 24.71 -16.48 29.63
CA LEU A 229 24.78 -15.54 30.76
C LEU A 229 24.32 -16.16 32.08
N HIS A 230 23.18 -16.87 32.06
CA HIS A 230 22.50 -17.35 33.26
C HIS A 230 22.72 -18.83 33.57
N GLY A 231 23.37 -19.57 32.68
CA GLY A 231 23.64 -21.01 32.76
C GLY A 231 22.45 -21.91 32.45
N LYS A 232 21.21 -21.39 32.48
CA LYS A 232 19.99 -22.16 32.19
C LYS A 232 18.81 -21.25 31.82
N VAL A 233 17.78 -21.86 31.25
CA VAL A 233 16.42 -21.29 31.20
C VAL A 233 15.71 -21.64 32.51
N SER A 234 15.03 -20.67 33.12
CA SER A 234 14.22 -20.87 34.32
C SER A 234 12.74 -21.04 33.96
N ASP A 235 12.02 -21.76 34.81
CA ASP A 235 10.62 -22.10 34.56
C ASP A 235 9.67 -21.03 35.12
N ALA A 236 8.83 -20.46 34.25
CA ALA A 236 7.78 -19.50 34.61
C ALA A 236 6.40 -20.16 34.85
N VAL A 237 6.25 -21.48 34.68
CA VAL A 237 5.00 -22.22 34.96
C VAL A 237 4.38 -21.88 36.33
N PRO A 238 5.15 -21.73 37.43
CA PRO A 238 4.56 -21.37 38.72
C PRO A 238 3.88 -19.99 38.73
N ALA A 239 4.27 -19.09 37.82
CA ALA A 239 3.80 -17.71 37.74
C ALA A 239 2.71 -17.51 36.67
N VAL A 240 2.85 -18.13 35.49
CA VAL A 240 1.98 -17.84 34.33
C VAL A 240 1.93 -19.00 33.34
N PHE A 241 0.77 -19.21 32.71
CA PHE A 241 0.60 -20.03 31.52
C PHE A 241 0.42 -19.16 30.27
N GLY A 242 1.03 -19.58 29.15
CA GLY A 242 0.86 -18.96 27.85
C GLY A 242 -0.02 -19.81 26.96
N TYR A 243 -1.11 -19.23 26.45
CA TYR A 243 -1.98 -19.89 25.50
C TYR A 243 -1.90 -19.20 24.14
N HIS A 244 -1.60 -19.97 23.10
CA HIS A 244 -1.50 -19.50 21.72
C HIS A 244 -2.82 -19.70 20.98
N CYS A 245 -3.29 -18.66 20.30
CA CYS A 245 -4.45 -18.74 19.42
C CYS A 245 -4.02 -19.37 18.08
N ASP A 246 -4.25 -20.67 17.91
CA ASP A 246 -3.90 -21.42 16.69
C ASP A 246 -4.42 -20.72 15.43
N HIS A 247 -3.67 -20.82 14.35
CA HIS A 247 -4.00 -20.22 13.06
C HIS A 247 -3.39 -21.00 11.88
N THR A 248 -3.17 -22.31 12.08
CA THR A 248 -2.46 -23.18 11.13
C THR A 248 -3.35 -23.81 10.06
N ARG A 249 -4.69 -23.65 10.11
CA ARG A 249 -5.58 -24.16 9.03
C ARG A 249 -5.31 -23.46 7.71
N GLN A 250 -4.87 -22.21 7.75
CA GLN A 250 -4.38 -21.49 6.59
C GLN A 250 -2.86 -21.45 6.60
N THR A 251 -2.23 -22.02 5.56
CA THR A 251 -0.78 -21.97 5.41
C THR A 251 -0.30 -20.52 5.29
N THR A 252 0.52 -20.09 6.23
CA THR A 252 1.22 -18.80 6.15
C THR A 252 2.58 -18.99 5.48
N PRO A 253 3.23 -17.92 4.98
CA PRO A 253 4.59 -18.00 4.40
C PRO A 253 5.61 -18.73 5.28
N MET A 254 5.54 -18.57 6.60
CA MET A 254 6.43 -19.24 7.55
C MET A 254 6.16 -20.73 7.69
N HIS A 255 4.91 -21.16 7.49
CA HIS A 255 4.47 -22.56 7.57
C HIS A 255 4.42 -23.24 6.19
N ALA A 256 4.84 -22.53 5.13
CA ALA A 256 4.84 -23.08 3.78
C ALA A 256 5.91 -24.16 3.63
N HIS A 257 5.59 -25.20 2.87
CA HIS A 257 6.56 -26.25 2.54
C HIS A 257 7.78 -25.62 1.83
N LYS A 258 8.99 -25.84 2.37
CA LYS A 258 10.26 -25.23 1.93
C LYS A 258 10.37 -23.72 2.19
N SER A 259 9.76 -23.23 3.27
CA SER A 259 10.07 -21.90 3.80
C SER A 259 11.57 -21.74 4.00
N VAL A 260 12.11 -20.60 3.60
CA VAL A 260 13.52 -20.29 3.78
C VAL A 260 13.73 -19.79 5.22
N GLU A 261 14.61 -20.46 5.95
CA GLU A 261 14.91 -20.17 7.35
C GLU A 261 16.34 -19.66 7.57
N ASN A 262 16.59 -19.05 8.73
CA ASN A 262 17.92 -18.71 9.18
C ASN A 262 18.73 -19.98 9.43
N ASP A 263 20.03 -19.97 9.11
CA ASP A 263 20.91 -21.13 9.31
C ASP A 263 21.13 -21.43 10.81
N PRO A 264 20.57 -22.52 11.37
CA PRO A 264 20.73 -22.85 12.78
C PRO A 264 22.17 -23.24 13.14
N GLU A 265 22.97 -23.73 12.19
CA GLU A 265 24.38 -24.04 12.44
C GLU A 265 25.15 -22.75 12.76
N ARG A 266 24.91 -21.70 11.96
CA ARG A 266 25.50 -20.39 12.16
C ARG A 266 24.95 -19.68 13.40
N PHE A 267 23.63 -19.62 13.54
CA PHE A 267 22.97 -18.75 14.52
C PHE A 267 22.65 -19.45 15.85
N ILE A 268 22.87 -20.75 16.00
CA ILE A 268 22.64 -21.44 17.28
C ILE A 268 23.86 -22.27 17.66
N ASN A 269 24.27 -23.21 16.81
CA ASN A 269 25.27 -24.21 17.17
C ASN A 269 26.68 -23.62 17.32
N ARG A 270 27.03 -22.64 16.47
CA ARG A 270 28.35 -21.99 16.46
C ARG A 270 28.41 -20.68 17.23
N VAL A 271 27.34 -20.30 17.93
CA VAL A 271 27.39 -19.13 18.84
C VAL A 271 28.34 -19.45 19.98
N ALA A 272 29.42 -18.66 20.11
CA ALA A 272 30.48 -18.88 21.08
C ALA A 272 30.48 -17.88 22.26
N GLN A 273 29.80 -16.75 22.10
CA GLN A 273 29.69 -15.69 23.09
C GLN A 273 28.28 -15.10 23.09
N PRO A 274 27.82 -14.53 24.21
CA PRO A 274 26.45 -14.03 24.33
C PRO A 274 26.23 -12.74 23.54
N ASP A 275 27.21 -11.85 23.48
CA ASP A 275 27.12 -10.53 22.86
C ASP A 275 27.31 -10.54 21.33
N ILE A 276 26.81 -9.48 20.69
CA ILE A 276 26.90 -9.23 19.24
C ILE A 276 27.60 -7.89 18.99
N PRO A 277 28.91 -7.79 19.19
CA PRO A 277 29.64 -6.53 19.07
C PRO A 277 29.52 -5.94 17.65
N GLU A 278 29.33 -6.77 16.63
CA GLU A 278 29.21 -6.37 15.22
C GLU A 278 28.00 -5.46 14.93
N GLN A 279 26.96 -5.49 15.79
CA GLN A 279 25.79 -4.64 15.64
C GLN A 279 25.70 -3.50 16.67
N SER A 280 26.68 -3.38 17.57
CA SER A 280 26.63 -2.40 18.67
C SER A 280 26.34 -0.96 18.24
N GLU A 281 26.90 -0.51 17.11
CA GLU A 281 26.73 0.86 16.61
C GLU A 281 25.31 1.15 16.09
N PHE A 282 24.66 0.16 15.47
CA PHE A 282 23.36 0.32 14.78
C PHE A 282 22.20 -0.43 15.46
N TRP A 283 22.47 -1.19 16.52
CA TRP A 283 21.51 -2.05 17.22
C TRP A 283 20.21 -1.34 17.58
N GLY A 284 19.08 -1.93 17.19
CA GLY A 284 17.73 -1.41 17.45
C GLY A 284 17.43 -0.15 16.65
N LEU A 285 17.99 -0.04 15.44
CA LEU A 285 17.92 1.14 14.57
C LEU A 285 18.44 2.38 15.31
N ASN A 286 19.62 2.26 15.92
CA ASN A 286 20.26 3.36 16.61
C ASN A 286 20.56 4.53 15.64
N GLY A 287 20.36 5.76 16.11
CA GLY A 287 20.55 6.97 15.31
C GLY A 287 19.45 7.24 14.27
N ILE A 288 18.44 6.37 14.17
CA ILE A 288 17.26 6.59 13.32
C ILE A 288 16.09 7.04 14.20
N ASP A 289 15.54 8.20 13.86
CA ASP A 289 14.31 8.69 14.47
C ASP A 289 13.13 7.86 13.93
N LEU A 290 12.39 7.23 14.84
CA LEU A 290 11.23 6.40 14.50
C LEU A 290 9.98 7.04 15.07
N GLU A 291 8.93 7.09 14.25
CA GLU A 291 7.63 7.60 14.65
C GLU A 291 7.04 6.73 15.77
N GLU A 292 6.63 7.37 16.86
CA GLU A 292 5.87 6.75 17.94
C GLU A 292 4.42 7.26 17.90
N ILE A 293 3.47 6.34 17.86
CA ILE A 293 2.03 6.61 17.78
C ILE A 293 1.35 6.14 19.06
N ARG A 294 0.42 6.95 19.56
CA ARG A 294 -0.46 6.64 20.69
C ARG A 294 -1.90 6.54 20.21
N LEU A 295 -2.61 5.52 20.69
CA LEU A 295 -4.04 5.34 20.35
C LEU A 295 -4.96 6.35 21.05
N THR A 296 -4.44 7.16 21.97
CA THR A 296 -5.15 8.31 22.54
C THR A 296 -5.19 9.50 21.59
N ASP A 297 -4.23 9.61 20.67
CA ASP A 297 -4.06 10.72 19.73
C ASP A 297 -4.16 10.21 18.29
N THR A 298 -5.31 9.60 17.97
CA THR A 298 -5.47 8.93 16.67
C THR A 298 -5.50 9.89 15.49
N ILE A 299 -4.93 9.45 14.37
CA ILE A 299 -5.01 10.17 13.10
C ILE A 299 -6.45 10.40 12.64
N ASN A 300 -7.37 9.49 12.97
CA ASN A 300 -8.80 9.63 12.66
C ASN A 300 -9.43 10.84 13.35
N THR A 301 -9.06 11.11 14.60
CA THR A 301 -9.52 12.31 15.33
C THR A 301 -8.93 13.58 14.70
N ALA A 302 -7.63 13.58 14.40
CA ALA A 302 -6.97 14.72 13.76
C ALA A 302 -7.56 15.01 12.36
N TYR A 303 -7.79 13.98 11.56
CA TYR A 303 -8.44 14.05 10.24
C TYR A 303 -9.84 14.68 10.31
N ARG A 304 -10.70 14.18 11.21
CA ARG A 304 -12.05 14.74 11.41
C ARG A 304 -12.01 16.19 11.87
N SER A 305 -11.12 16.51 12.80
CA SER A 305 -10.97 17.88 13.32
C SER A 305 -10.47 18.84 12.23
N ALA A 306 -9.48 18.43 11.43
CA ALA A 306 -8.94 19.21 10.33
C ALA A 306 -10.01 19.50 9.27
N LEU A 307 -10.78 18.49 8.87
CA LEU A 307 -11.88 18.66 7.91
C LEU A 307 -12.98 19.57 8.45
N ALA A 308 -13.42 19.36 9.69
CA ALA A 308 -14.49 20.15 10.29
C ALA A 308 -14.11 21.64 10.36
N GLU A 309 -12.86 21.94 10.73
CA GLU A 309 -12.33 23.30 10.78
C GLU A 309 -12.19 23.91 9.38
N ALA A 310 -11.64 23.16 8.42
CA ALA A 310 -11.42 23.67 7.07
C ALA A 310 -12.73 23.95 6.33
N ILE A 311 -13.71 23.04 6.41
CA ILE A 311 -15.03 23.16 5.75
C ILE A 311 -15.87 24.22 6.46
N GLY A 312 -15.87 24.24 7.78
CA GLY A 312 -16.54 25.25 8.63
C GLY A 312 -18.07 25.19 8.65
N THR A 313 -18.74 24.98 7.52
CA THR A 313 -20.21 24.97 7.42
C THR A 313 -20.73 23.58 7.04
N PRO A 314 -21.58 22.95 7.89
CA PRO A 314 -22.19 21.67 7.56
C PRO A 314 -23.11 21.73 6.33
N LEU A 315 -23.15 20.62 5.59
CA LEU A 315 -24.08 20.45 4.47
C LEU A 315 -25.52 20.40 5.00
N LYS A 316 -26.41 21.26 4.46
CA LYS A 316 -27.83 21.33 4.89
C LYS A 316 -28.75 20.31 4.21
N GLN A 317 -28.40 19.88 3.00
CA GLN A 317 -29.16 18.93 2.19
C GLN A 317 -28.21 18.12 1.30
N PRO A 318 -28.52 16.84 0.98
CA PRO A 318 -27.67 16.04 0.10
C PRO A 318 -27.38 16.73 -1.23
N LEU A 319 -26.16 16.54 -1.74
CA LEU A 319 -25.77 16.99 -3.07
C LEU A 319 -26.33 16.03 -4.13
N GLU A 320 -26.80 16.58 -5.23
CA GLU A 320 -27.26 15.82 -6.39
C GLU A 320 -26.26 15.92 -7.54
N ALA A 321 -25.96 14.79 -8.17
CA ALA A 321 -25.16 14.73 -9.39
C ALA A 321 -25.68 13.62 -10.31
N ARG A 322 -25.47 13.73 -11.63
CA ARG A 322 -25.88 12.71 -12.62
C ARG A 322 -24.66 12.04 -13.24
N TYR A 323 -24.61 10.71 -13.19
CA TYR A 323 -23.59 9.91 -13.88
C TYR A 323 -24.23 9.20 -15.09
N ARG A 324 -24.53 9.99 -16.13
CA ARG A 324 -25.17 9.53 -17.38
C ARG A 324 -24.43 10.13 -18.58
N SER A 325 -24.60 9.53 -19.76
CA SER A 325 -23.93 10.00 -20.98
C SER A 325 -24.23 11.48 -21.29
N GLU A 326 -25.46 11.95 -21.02
CA GLU A 326 -25.89 13.33 -21.29
C GLU A 326 -25.28 14.35 -20.32
N SER A 327 -24.77 13.90 -19.18
CA SER A 327 -24.10 14.73 -18.16
C SER A 327 -22.58 14.65 -18.20
N TYR A 328 -22.03 13.87 -19.15
CA TYR A 328 -20.58 13.78 -19.34
C TYR A 328 -19.98 15.17 -19.58
N ASP A 329 -18.91 15.48 -18.85
CA ASP A 329 -18.21 16.77 -18.86
C ASP A 329 -19.05 17.98 -18.40
N ARG A 330 -20.32 17.78 -18.00
CA ARG A 330 -21.24 18.86 -17.60
C ARG A 330 -21.47 18.96 -16.10
N GLU A 331 -21.29 17.87 -15.37
CA GLU A 331 -21.44 17.87 -13.91
C GLU A 331 -20.43 18.79 -13.24
N ILE A 332 -20.93 19.54 -12.26
CA ILE A 332 -20.15 20.40 -11.36
C ILE A 332 -19.97 19.64 -10.04
N GLY A 333 -18.82 19.80 -9.38
CA GLY A 333 -18.60 19.31 -8.03
C GLY A 333 -18.29 20.45 -7.06
N THR A 334 -18.28 20.14 -5.76
CA THR A 334 -18.02 21.15 -4.72
C THR A 334 -16.70 20.84 -3.98
N PRO A 335 -15.85 21.85 -3.74
CA PRO A 335 -14.59 21.69 -2.99
C PRO A 335 -14.73 20.97 -1.67
N GLU A 336 -15.75 21.32 -0.88
CA GLU A 336 -16.02 20.76 0.44
C GLU A 336 -16.39 19.27 0.37
N HIS A 337 -16.98 18.80 -0.74
CA HIS A 337 -17.32 17.39 -0.92
C HIS A 337 -16.13 16.54 -1.33
N VAL A 338 -15.22 17.09 -2.15
CA VAL A 338 -14.05 16.37 -2.65
C VAL A 338 -12.94 16.33 -1.60
N LEU A 339 -12.84 17.37 -0.76
CA LEU A 339 -11.79 17.52 0.24
C LEU A 339 -11.58 16.29 1.14
N PRO A 340 -12.61 15.67 1.75
CA PRO A 340 -12.42 14.48 2.59
C PRO A 340 -11.67 13.36 1.83
N PHE A 341 -12.10 13.04 0.61
CA PHE A 341 -11.46 11.99 -0.19
C PHE A 341 -10.02 12.33 -0.57
N LEU A 342 -9.72 13.61 -0.80
CA LEU A 342 -8.37 14.04 -1.15
C LEU A 342 -7.43 13.98 0.06
N VAL A 343 -7.88 14.45 1.22
CA VAL A 343 -7.08 14.45 2.46
C VAL A 343 -6.85 13.03 2.98
N ASP A 344 -7.83 12.14 2.82
CA ASP A 344 -7.75 10.73 3.23
C ASP A 344 -6.55 10.00 2.60
N LEU A 345 -6.23 10.31 1.34
CA LEU A 345 -5.08 9.74 0.63
C LEU A 345 -3.72 10.05 1.28
N PHE A 346 -3.66 11.00 2.21
CA PHE A 346 -2.44 11.43 2.88
C PHE A 346 -2.49 11.27 4.39
N ALA A 347 -3.62 10.89 4.99
CA ALA A 347 -3.78 10.90 6.46
C ALA A 347 -2.63 10.15 7.18
N ASN A 348 -2.22 9.01 6.64
CA ASN A 348 -1.18 8.13 7.18
C ASN A 348 0.23 8.37 6.60
N ALA A 349 0.38 9.32 5.68
CA ALA A 349 1.65 9.63 5.04
C ALA A 349 2.67 10.20 6.04
N PRO A 350 3.99 10.07 5.76
CA PRO A 350 5.03 10.72 6.56
C PRO A 350 4.78 12.22 6.69
N ARG A 351 5.02 12.82 7.87
CA ARG A 351 4.70 14.24 8.09
C ARG A 351 5.60 15.19 7.30
N GLU A 352 6.74 14.68 6.84
CA GLU A 352 7.67 15.30 5.92
C GLU A 352 7.32 15.10 4.44
N THR A 353 6.18 14.49 4.10
CA THR A 353 5.73 14.32 2.70
C THR A 353 5.70 15.66 1.98
N ARG A 354 6.23 15.71 0.76
CA ARG A 354 6.20 16.88 -0.12
C ARG A 354 5.20 16.66 -1.23
N VAL A 355 4.10 17.41 -1.17
CA VAL A 355 3.08 17.43 -2.22
C VAL A 355 3.33 18.60 -3.17
N VAL A 356 3.41 18.27 -4.46
CA VAL A 356 3.39 19.27 -5.53
C VAL A 356 1.98 19.38 -6.11
N TRP A 357 1.41 20.57 -6.04
CA TRP A 357 0.11 20.92 -6.60
C TRP A 357 0.27 21.49 -8.01
N ILE A 358 -0.37 20.87 -8.98
CA ILE A 358 -0.33 21.24 -10.39
C ILE A 358 -1.73 21.59 -10.83
N GLY A 359 -1.99 22.87 -11.09
CA GLY A 359 -3.26 23.35 -11.62
C GLY A 359 -3.79 24.56 -10.87
N LEU A 360 -5.11 24.74 -10.91
CA LEU A 360 -5.76 25.94 -10.40
C LEU A 360 -5.50 26.12 -8.90
N GLN A 361 -5.25 27.36 -8.50
CA GLN A 361 -5.16 27.80 -7.10
C GLN A 361 -6.56 28.19 -6.60
N ASP A 362 -7.48 27.23 -6.63
CA ASP A 362 -8.88 27.41 -6.29
C ASP A 362 -9.16 27.13 -4.81
N GLN A 363 -10.45 27.05 -4.46
CA GLN A 363 -10.88 26.75 -3.11
C GLN A 363 -10.44 25.35 -2.65
N VAL A 364 -10.25 24.38 -3.55
CA VAL A 364 -9.77 23.04 -3.17
C VAL A 364 -8.35 23.13 -2.62
N LEU A 365 -7.46 23.86 -3.30
CA LEU A 365 -6.08 24.09 -2.80
C LEU A 365 -6.11 24.76 -1.42
N THR A 366 -6.95 25.77 -1.25
CA THR A 366 -7.06 26.51 0.01
C THR A 366 -7.51 25.60 1.16
N LEU A 367 -8.56 24.81 0.94
CA LEU A 367 -9.08 23.88 1.93
C LEU A 367 -8.10 22.74 2.23
N PHE A 368 -7.48 22.17 1.18
CA PHE A 368 -6.48 21.12 1.31
C PHE A 368 -5.27 21.60 2.11
N SER A 369 -4.75 22.79 1.82
CA SER A 369 -3.61 23.38 2.55
C SER A 369 -3.92 23.63 4.03
N ARG A 370 -5.15 24.06 4.37
CA ARG A 370 -5.58 24.19 5.77
C ARG A 370 -5.60 22.85 6.49
N CYS A 371 -6.15 21.81 5.86
CA CYS A 371 -6.12 20.46 6.43
C CYS A 371 -4.69 19.95 6.58
N TRP A 372 -3.84 20.21 5.58
CA TRP A 372 -2.43 19.83 5.56
C TRP A 372 -1.66 20.42 6.75
N ASP A 373 -1.80 21.73 6.98
CA ASP A 373 -1.18 22.40 8.13
C ASP A 373 -1.74 21.86 9.46
N LYS A 374 -3.06 21.64 9.54
CA LYS A 374 -3.71 21.15 10.76
C LYS A 374 -3.35 19.70 11.11
N LEU A 375 -3.08 18.87 10.11
CA LEU A 375 -2.57 17.50 10.27
C LEU A 375 -1.09 17.44 10.67
N GLY A 376 -0.41 18.59 10.77
CA GLY A 376 0.96 18.67 11.27
C GLY A 376 2.03 18.28 10.24
N PHE A 377 1.74 18.38 8.94
CA PHE A 377 2.78 18.19 7.93
C PHE A 377 3.80 19.34 7.98
N SER A 378 5.09 18.99 7.95
CA SER A 378 6.19 19.94 8.12
C SER A 378 6.53 20.69 6.83
N ASN A 379 6.34 20.04 5.67
CA ASN A 379 6.53 20.66 4.36
C ASN A 379 5.20 21.21 3.85
N ARG A 380 5.17 22.48 3.45
CA ARG A 380 3.96 23.07 2.85
C ARG A 380 3.70 22.51 1.46
N VAL A 381 2.42 22.49 1.06
CA VAL A 381 2.02 22.18 -0.31
C VAL A 381 2.67 23.18 -1.27
N THR A 382 3.43 22.67 -2.23
CA THR A 382 4.17 23.51 -3.19
C THR A 382 3.39 23.60 -4.49
N VAL A 383 3.02 24.80 -4.93
CA VAL A 383 2.36 25.00 -6.22
C VAL A 383 3.40 24.99 -7.32
N TRP A 384 3.22 24.13 -8.32
CA TRP A 384 4.06 24.08 -9.50
C TRP A 384 3.82 25.30 -10.39
N GLN A 385 4.91 25.85 -10.93
CA GLN A 385 4.90 26.93 -11.91
C GLN A 385 5.92 26.60 -13.00
N ALA A 386 5.60 26.95 -14.25
CA ALA A 386 6.55 26.87 -15.34
C ALA A 386 7.71 27.86 -15.11
N GLY A 387 8.95 27.43 -15.38
CA GLY A 387 10.14 28.27 -15.16
C GLY A 387 11.39 27.47 -14.80
N SER A 388 12.47 28.16 -14.46
CA SER A 388 13.79 27.58 -14.18
C SER A 388 13.80 26.60 -13.00
N GLU A 389 12.93 26.78 -12.01
CA GLU A 389 12.88 25.93 -10.80
C GLU A 389 11.95 24.72 -10.93
N SER A 390 11.15 24.64 -12.01
CA SER A 390 10.14 23.59 -12.24
C SER A 390 10.70 22.19 -12.06
N SER A 391 11.87 21.90 -12.64
CA SER A 391 12.49 20.58 -12.56
C SER A 391 12.93 20.22 -11.14
N ALA A 392 13.41 21.19 -10.36
CA ALA A 392 13.85 20.95 -8.99
C ALA A 392 12.66 20.61 -8.09
N THR A 393 11.57 21.38 -8.20
CA THR A 393 10.32 21.15 -7.47
C THR A 393 9.76 19.75 -7.75
N LEU A 394 9.69 19.34 -9.02
CA LEU A 394 9.18 18.02 -9.39
C LEU A 394 10.10 16.86 -8.95
N THR A 395 11.40 17.10 -8.86
CA THR A 395 12.37 16.07 -8.40
C THR A 395 12.26 15.82 -6.90
N GLN A 396 11.92 16.83 -6.12
CA GLN A 396 11.80 16.73 -4.66
C GLN A 396 10.42 16.28 -4.18
N ALA A 397 9.44 16.17 -5.08
CA ALA A 397 8.08 15.75 -4.74
C ALA A 397 8.02 14.27 -4.35
N ASP A 398 7.15 13.95 -3.39
CA ASP A 398 6.77 12.59 -3.00
C ASP A 398 5.41 12.19 -3.63
N ALA A 399 4.56 13.18 -3.92
CA ALA A 399 3.28 13.00 -4.61
C ALA A 399 2.89 14.23 -5.43
N PHE A 400 2.08 14.01 -6.46
CA PHE A 400 1.57 15.01 -7.38
C PHE A 400 0.05 15.09 -7.30
N VAL A 401 -0.50 16.27 -7.03
CA VAL A 401 -1.93 16.56 -7.16
C VAL A 401 -2.15 17.36 -8.44
N ILE A 402 -2.92 16.81 -9.37
CA ILE A 402 -3.30 17.43 -10.63
C ILE A 402 -4.72 17.97 -10.49
N ASN A 403 -4.85 19.28 -10.26
CA ASN A 403 -6.13 19.94 -10.10
C ASN A 403 -6.69 20.44 -11.42
N PHE A 404 -7.67 19.73 -11.97
CA PHE A 404 -8.39 20.13 -13.18
C PHE A 404 -9.49 21.18 -12.90
N GLY A 405 -9.57 21.72 -11.68
CA GLY A 405 -10.45 22.83 -11.30
C GLY A 405 -11.78 22.38 -10.71
N LEU A 406 -12.19 23.04 -9.61
CA LEU A 406 -13.49 22.84 -8.97
C LEU A 406 -13.97 24.14 -8.27
N PRO A 407 -15.23 24.57 -8.45
CA PRO A 407 -16.32 23.94 -9.21
C PRO A 407 -16.11 23.97 -10.73
N ASP A 408 -15.43 25.00 -11.22
CA ASP A 408 -15.22 25.24 -12.63
C ASP A 408 -13.99 24.48 -13.12
N LYS A 409 -14.14 23.80 -14.26
CA LYS A 409 -13.04 23.06 -14.89
C LYS A 409 -12.03 24.05 -15.46
N ALA A 410 -10.76 23.65 -15.48
CA ALA A 410 -9.71 24.35 -16.18
C ALA A 410 -10.07 24.47 -17.67
N GLU A 411 -10.01 25.69 -18.21
CA GLU A 411 -10.19 26.00 -19.63
C GLU A 411 -9.12 26.98 -20.11
N GLY A 412 -8.99 27.15 -21.43
CA GLY A 412 -8.07 28.14 -22.03
C GLY A 412 -6.61 28.01 -21.57
N GLU A 413 -6.05 29.12 -21.09
CA GLU A 413 -4.66 29.19 -20.61
C GLU A 413 -4.43 28.37 -19.33
N ASP A 414 -5.40 28.35 -18.41
CA ASP A 414 -5.31 27.56 -17.16
C ASP A 414 -5.17 26.08 -17.47
N LEU A 415 -5.97 25.57 -18.41
CA LEU A 415 -5.89 24.19 -18.84
C LEU A 415 -4.54 23.87 -19.50
N THR A 416 -4.04 24.79 -20.32
CA THR A 416 -2.71 24.64 -20.94
C THR A 416 -1.62 24.53 -19.88
N SER A 417 -1.69 25.37 -18.84
CA SER A 417 -0.77 25.34 -17.69
C SER A 417 -0.86 24.02 -16.91
N VAL A 418 -2.07 23.54 -16.60
CA VAL A 418 -2.30 22.26 -15.91
C VAL A 418 -1.68 21.10 -16.69
N LEU A 419 -1.91 21.05 -18.01
CA LEU A 419 -1.37 19.98 -18.86
C LEU A 419 0.15 20.03 -18.92
N ASN A 420 0.75 21.21 -19.08
CA ASN A 420 2.20 21.36 -19.10
C ASN A 420 2.82 20.83 -17.79
N GLY A 421 2.24 21.18 -16.65
CA GLY A 421 2.71 20.65 -15.36
C GLY A 421 2.50 19.14 -15.22
N PHE A 422 1.35 18.61 -15.65
CA PHE A 422 1.07 17.18 -15.59
C PHE A 422 2.11 16.37 -16.38
N PHE A 423 2.46 16.83 -17.58
CA PHE A 423 3.47 16.17 -18.40
C PHE A 423 4.89 16.38 -17.91
N ALA A 424 5.21 17.54 -17.34
CA ALA A 424 6.48 17.73 -16.65
C ALA A 424 6.63 16.74 -15.48
N ALA A 425 5.57 16.51 -14.71
CA ALA A 425 5.55 15.52 -13.63
C ALA A 425 5.69 14.08 -14.16
N ILE A 426 5.02 13.72 -15.26
CA ILE A 426 5.22 12.43 -15.95
C ILE A 426 6.68 12.24 -16.36
N GLY A 427 7.30 13.25 -16.96
CA GLY A 427 8.71 13.20 -17.38
C GLY A 427 9.66 13.08 -16.19
N ALA A 428 9.41 13.80 -15.10
CA ALA A 428 10.17 13.69 -13.87
C ALA A 428 10.04 12.30 -13.24
N GLU A 429 8.83 11.73 -13.24
CA GLU A 429 8.57 10.39 -12.70
C GLU A 429 9.20 9.29 -13.55
N HIS A 430 9.18 9.42 -14.87
CA HIS A 430 9.87 8.48 -15.74
C HIS A 430 11.38 8.40 -15.43
N LYS A 431 12.02 9.55 -15.21
CA LYS A 431 13.43 9.62 -14.80
C LYS A 431 13.65 8.99 -13.42
N HIS A 432 12.79 9.31 -12.46
CA HIS A 432 12.82 8.75 -11.10
C HIS A 432 12.73 7.22 -11.09
N LEU A 433 11.84 6.65 -11.90
CA LEU A 433 11.67 5.21 -12.03
C LEU A 433 12.81 4.54 -12.81
N ALA A 434 13.42 5.24 -13.77
CA ALA A 434 14.63 4.75 -14.45
C ALA A 434 15.82 4.57 -13.48
N GLU A 435 15.84 5.34 -12.38
CA GLU A 435 16.79 5.20 -11.27
C GLU A 435 16.39 4.11 -10.26
N LYS A 436 15.35 3.31 -10.55
CA LYS A 436 14.81 2.24 -9.68
C LYS A 436 14.33 2.71 -8.31
N LYS A 437 13.89 3.96 -8.22
CA LYS A 437 13.26 4.50 -7.01
C LYS A 437 11.79 4.06 -6.93
N GLU A 438 11.22 4.17 -5.73
CA GLU A 438 9.81 3.84 -5.48
C GLU A 438 8.86 4.76 -6.26
N PRO A 439 7.77 4.25 -6.84
CA PRO A 439 6.85 5.05 -7.63
C PRO A 439 6.12 6.09 -6.78
N ARG A 440 5.96 7.30 -7.33
CA ARG A 440 5.28 8.42 -6.68
C ARG A 440 3.85 8.54 -7.15
N ARG A 441 2.97 8.96 -6.25
CA ARG A 441 1.52 8.98 -6.49
C ARG A 441 1.10 10.17 -7.33
N PHE A 442 0.22 9.93 -8.30
CA PHE A 442 -0.51 10.96 -9.04
C PHE A 442 -1.97 10.95 -8.59
N ILE A 443 -2.53 12.12 -8.29
CA ILE A 443 -3.92 12.31 -7.89
C ILE A 443 -4.56 13.37 -8.80
N GLY A 444 -5.44 12.96 -9.71
CA GLY A 444 -6.28 13.85 -10.51
C GLY A 444 -7.55 14.24 -9.75
N VAL A 445 -7.69 15.53 -9.44
CA VAL A 445 -8.89 16.13 -8.84
C VAL A 445 -9.83 16.59 -9.95
N ASN A 446 -11.13 16.28 -9.79
CA ASN A 446 -12.15 16.46 -10.82
C ASN A 446 -11.81 15.71 -12.12
N ALA A 447 -11.42 14.44 -12.00
CA ALA A 447 -11.00 13.59 -13.12
C ALA A 447 -11.93 12.38 -13.34
N VAL A 448 -13.23 12.54 -13.08
CA VAL A 448 -14.22 11.47 -13.25
C VAL A 448 -15.45 11.99 -13.98
N HIS A 449 -15.94 11.22 -14.95
CA HIS A 449 -17.09 11.55 -15.81
C HIS A 449 -16.90 12.82 -16.64
N ASN A 450 -15.68 13.05 -17.12
CA ASN A 450 -15.33 14.21 -17.91
C ASN A 450 -14.13 13.92 -18.83
N ARG A 451 -13.70 14.91 -19.61
CA ARG A 451 -12.59 14.80 -20.58
C ARG A 451 -11.22 14.49 -19.95
N PHE A 452 -11.06 14.69 -18.63
CA PHE A 452 -9.79 14.45 -17.93
C PHE A 452 -9.67 13.01 -17.41
N GLU A 453 -10.78 12.28 -17.30
CA GLU A 453 -10.74 10.88 -16.84
C GLU A 453 -9.95 9.98 -17.78
N SER A 454 -10.20 10.07 -19.08
CA SER A 454 -9.51 9.28 -20.10
C SER A 454 -8.03 9.66 -20.21
N LEU A 455 -7.71 10.94 -20.01
CA LEU A 455 -6.33 11.40 -19.88
C LEU A 455 -5.66 10.69 -18.69
N MET A 456 -6.21 10.81 -17.48
CA MET A 456 -5.63 10.18 -16.29
C MET A 456 -5.47 8.66 -16.47
N GLN A 457 -6.47 7.96 -16.97
CA GLN A 457 -6.42 6.50 -17.16
C GLN A 457 -5.41 6.04 -18.22
N ARG A 458 -5.10 6.89 -19.21
CA ARG A 458 -4.09 6.57 -20.22
C ARG A 458 -2.68 6.61 -19.67
N PHE A 459 -2.39 7.56 -18.77
CA PHE A 459 -1.05 7.82 -18.27
C PHE A 459 -0.79 7.17 -16.90
N ILE A 460 -1.81 7.10 -16.06
CA ILE A 460 -1.71 6.70 -14.66
C ILE A 460 -2.55 5.43 -14.47
N GLY A 461 -1.96 4.42 -13.83
CA GLY A 461 -2.58 3.15 -13.47
C GLY A 461 -3.56 3.35 -12.32
N CYS A 462 -4.70 3.99 -12.63
CA CYS A 462 -5.70 4.39 -11.66
C CYS A 462 -6.65 3.23 -11.34
N GLY A 463 -7.01 3.08 -10.06
CA GLY A 463 -8.19 2.32 -9.69
C GLY A 463 -9.46 2.99 -10.20
N ARG A 464 -10.50 2.19 -10.52
CA ARG A 464 -11.84 2.73 -10.82
C ARG A 464 -12.52 3.16 -9.51
N THR A 465 -12.36 4.42 -9.13
CA THR A 465 -13.04 4.99 -7.98
C THR A 465 -14.47 5.44 -8.35
N PRO A 466 -15.42 5.47 -7.39
CA PRO A 466 -16.77 5.98 -7.63
C PRO A 466 -16.76 7.44 -8.08
N PHE A 467 -17.74 7.82 -8.91
CA PHE A 467 -17.93 9.20 -9.37
C PHE A 467 -18.07 10.22 -8.22
N SER A 468 -18.65 9.82 -7.09
CA SER A 468 -18.81 10.68 -5.92
C SER A 468 -17.50 11.22 -5.36
N ALA A 469 -16.41 10.44 -5.42
CA ALA A 469 -15.11 10.92 -4.95
C ALA A 469 -14.53 12.01 -5.85
N ARG A 470 -14.87 12.03 -7.14
CA ARG A 470 -14.32 12.93 -8.18
C ARG A 470 -12.80 12.84 -8.36
N LEU A 471 -12.15 11.83 -7.79
CA LEU A 471 -10.70 11.61 -7.87
C LEU A 471 -10.36 10.45 -8.82
N ARG A 472 -9.21 10.55 -9.49
CA ARG A 472 -8.49 9.39 -10.05
C ARG A 472 -7.09 9.42 -9.49
N HIS A 473 -6.60 8.32 -8.93
CA HIS A 473 -5.24 8.28 -8.41
C HIS A 473 -4.59 6.92 -8.62
N GLY A 474 -3.26 6.94 -8.74
CA GLY A 474 -2.45 5.76 -9.00
C GLY A 474 -1.00 6.14 -9.28
N TYR A 475 -0.32 5.28 -10.04
CA TYR A 475 1.10 5.42 -10.37
C TYR A 475 1.31 5.46 -11.88
N LEU A 476 2.41 6.03 -12.34
CA LEU A 476 2.72 6.16 -13.76
C LEU A 476 2.78 4.80 -14.48
N LEU A 477 2.01 4.63 -15.56
CA LEU A 477 2.05 3.43 -16.39
C LEU A 477 3.35 3.41 -17.20
N GLN A 478 4.18 2.39 -17.03
CA GLN A 478 5.40 2.24 -17.82
C GLN A 478 5.11 1.92 -19.30
N SER A 479 3.94 1.36 -19.60
CA SER A 479 3.55 0.95 -20.95
C SER A 479 3.43 2.13 -21.94
N ILE A 480 3.22 3.35 -21.46
CA ILE A 480 3.07 4.53 -22.34
C ILE A 480 4.37 4.94 -23.03
N PHE A 481 5.51 4.49 -22.51
CA PHE A 481 6.84 4.80 -23.04
C PHE A 481 7.33 3.76 -24.05
N LYS A 482 6.52 2.75 -24.37
CA LYS A 482 6.83 1.81 -25.43
C LYS A 482 6.87 2.55 -26.77
N GLU A 483 7.88 2.24 -27.59
CA GLU A 483 7.97 2.77 -28.95
C GLU A 483 6.84 2.24 -29.84
N VAL A 484 6.40 1.01 -29.59
CA VAL A 484 5.31 0.36 -30.32
C VAL A 484 4.23 -0.09 -29.34
N ASP A 485 2.98 0.27 -29.64
CA ASP A 485 1.77 -0.12 -28.90
C ASP A 485 0.78 -0.81 -29.84
N ASP A 486 0.04 -1.80 -29.34
CA ASP A 486 -0.91 -2.59 -30.14
C ASP A 486 -2.34 -2.30 -29.68
N TRP A 487 -3.08 -1.56 -30.51
CA TRP A 487 -4.44 -1.10 -30.23
C TRP A 487 -5.52 -2.10 -30.70
N THR A 488 -5.13 -3.25 -31.25
CA THR A 488 -6.06 -4.18 -31.90
C THR A 488 -7.19 -4.64 -30.98
N SER A 489 -6.87 -4.94 -29.72
CA SER A 489 -7.84 -5.38 -28.71
C SER A 489 -8.76 -4.24 -28.23
N GLU A 490 -8.31 -2.99 -28.35
CA GLU A 490 -9.05 -1.78 -27.94
C GLU A 490 -10.03 -1.28 -29.02
N MET A 491 -9.89 -1.75 -30.27
CA MET A 491 -10.80 -1.40 -31.36
C MET A 491 -12.21 -1.95 -31.14
N ARG A 492 -13.23 -1.19 -31.50
CA ARG A 492 -14.64 -1.57 -31.39
C ARG A 492 -15.21 -1.93 -32.75
N ALA A 493 -16.05 -2.95 -32.80
CA ALA A 493 -16.84 -3.26 -33.99
C ALA A 493 -17.96 -2.22 -34.14
N GLY A 494 -18.15 -1.69 -35.34
CA GLY A 494 -19.29 -0.84 -35.68
C GLY A 494 -20.46 -1.64 -36.23
N ALA A 495 -21.53 -0.95 -36.63
CA ALA A 495 -22.73 -1.59 -37.17
C ALA A 495 -22.43 -2.50 -38.38
N ALA A 496 -21.45 -2.13 -39.21
CA ALA A 496 -21.03 -2.91 -40.37
C ALA A 496 -19.91 -3.92 -40.06
N GLY A 497 -19.68 -4.25 -38.80
CA GLY A 497 -18.63 -5.18 -38.38
C GLY A 497 -19.02 -6.10 -37.23
N THR A 498 -18.29 -7.19 -37.08
CA THR A 498 -18.45 -8.19 -36.02
C THR A 498 -17.08 -8.58 -35.51
N ARG A 499 -16.89 -8.52 -34.18
CA ARG A 499 -15.66 -8.95 -33.54
C ARG A 499 -15.65 -10.47 -33.40
N GLU A 500 -14.62 -11.10 -33.94
CA GLU A 500 -14.36 -12.53 -33.82
C GLU A 500 -12.97 -12.72 -33.21
N LYS A 501 -12.91 -13.03 -31.91
CA LYS A 501 -11.63 -13.09 -31.16
C LYS A 501 -10.84 -11.78 -31.33
N ASP A 502 -9.66 -11.88 -31.94
CA ASP A 502 -8.70 -10.79 -32.09
C ASP A 502 -8.89 -9.96 -33.37
N VAL A 503 -9.89 -10.28 -34.20
CA VAL A 503 -10.15 -9.58 -35.46
C VAL A 503 -11.55 -8.96 -35.50
N ILE A 504 -11.71 -7.93 -36.34
CA ILE A 504 -13.04 -7.37 -36.66
C ILE A 504 -13.30 -7.60 -38.15
N ARG A 505 -14.34 -8.38 -38.45
CA ARG A 505 -14.77 -8.66 -39.84
C ARG A 505 -15.95 -7.80 -40.22
N SER A 506 -16.02 -7.38 -41.47
CA SER A 506 -17.23 -6.76 -42.01
C SER A 506 -18.37 -7.76 -42.18
N ASN A 507 -19.61 -7.32 -41.98
CA ASN A 507 -20.83 -8.14 -42.06
C ASN A 507 -21.72 -7.78 -43.27
N ASP A 508 -21.14 -7.18 -44.31
CA ASP A 508 -21.81 -6.74 -45.53
C ASP A 508 -22.83 -5.57 -45.40
N GLU A 509 -23.00 -4.99 -44.21
CA GLU A 509 -23.87 -3.82 -44.00
C GLU A 509 -23.20 -2.47 -44.37
N VAL A 510 -24.02 -1.41 -44.43
CA VAL A 510 -23.55 -0.03 -44.61
C VAL A 510 -23.24 0.57 -43.24
N GLY A 511 -22.07 1.20 -43.09
CA GLY A 511 -21.67 1.85 -41.85
C GLY A 511 -20.21 1.61 -41.48
N HIS A 512 -19.85 1.89 -40.23
CA HIS A 512 -18.51 1.63 -39.73
C HIS A 512 -18.29 0.13 -39.51
N ILE A 513 -17.23 -0.43 -40.09
CA ILE A 513 -16.76 -1.78 -39.81
C ILE A 513 -16.12 -1.80 -38.42
N PHE A 514 -15.24 -0.85 -38.16
CA PHE A 514 -14.61 -0.67 -36.86
C PHE A 514 -14.37 0.81 -36.56
N PHE A 515 -14.18 1.12 -35.28
CA PHE A 515 -13.80 2.43 -34.79
C PHE A 515 -13.08 2.33 -33.43
N GLY A 516 -12.26 3.33 -33.08
CA GLY A 516 -11.56 3.40 -31.79
C GLY A 516 -10.06 3.70 -31.96
N PRO A 517 -9.23 3.55 -30.92
CA PRO A 517 -9.59 3.21 -29.54
C PRO A 517 -10.06 4.40 -28.69
N TYR A 518 -10.06 5.63 -29.23
CA TYR A 518 -10.23 6.87 -28.46
C TYR A 518 -9.05 7.14 -27.50
N ALA A 519 -7.83 6.87 -27.97
CA ALA A 519 -6.62 6.97 -27.15
C ALA A 519 -6.09 8.42 -27.09
N HIS A 520 -5.55 8.79 -25.94
CA HIS A 520 -4.71 9.97 -25.80
C HIS A 520 -3.25 9.59 -26.04
N LEU A 521 -2.52 10.43 -26.75
CA LEU A 521 -1.09 10.27 -26.98
C LEU A 521 -0.33 11.48 -26.44
N PRO A 522 0.90 11.26 -25.92
CA PRO A 522 1.86 12.34 -25.75
C PRO A 522 2.06 13.18 -27.02
N PRO A 523 2.57 14.40 -26.89
CA PRO A 523 3.10 15.14 -28.03
C PRO A 523 4.21 14.35 -28.71
N GLY A 524 4.23 14.41 -30.04
CA GLY A 524 5.25 13.74 -30.84
C GLY A 524 4.77 13.33 -32.22
N ASN A 525 5.67 12.66 -32.94
CA ASN A 525 5.39 12.10 -34.25
C ASN A 525 5.15 10.59 -34.13
N TYR A 526 4.12 10.12 -34.80
CA TYR A 526 3.64 8.75 -34.76
C TYR A 526 3.33 8.23 -36.16
N ARG A 527 3.36 6.91 -36.30
CA ARG A 527 2.87 6.18 -37.46
C ARG A 527 1.88 5.11 -36.99
N ILE A 528 0.68 5.10 -37.56
CA ILE A 528 -0.32 4.05 -37.31
C ILE A 528 -0.33 3.10 -38.49
N ASP A 529 -0.05 1.82 -38.24
CA ASP A 529 -0.03 0.74 -39.20
C ASP A 529 -1.29 -0.12 -39.05
N LEU A 530 -2.25 0.08 -39.95
CA LEU A 530 -3.51 -0.67 -39.99
C LEU A 530 -3.42 -1.83 -40.96
N THR A 531 -3.54 -3.03 -40.43
CA THR A 531 -3.42 -4.26 -41.18
C THR A 531 -4.80 -4.82 -41.52
N LEU A 532 -5.13 -4.83 -42.80
CA LEU A 532 -6.41 -5.23 -43.35
C LEU A 532 -6.24 -6.41 -44.30
N SER A 533 -7.15 -7.38 -44.27
CA SER A 533 -7.15 -8.49 -45.22
C SER A 533 -8.48 -8.68 -45.93
N ARG A 534 -8.41 -9.25 -47.14
CA ARG A 534 -9.55 -9.51 -48.03
C ARG A 534 -9.50 -10.95 -48.56
N ARG A 535 -10.64 -11.65 -48.55
CA ARG A 535 -10.80 -12.94 -49.24
C ARG A 535 -11.10 -12.74 -50.73
N TRP A 536 -10.49 -13.58 -51.57
CA TRP A 536 -10.58 -13.50 -53.03
C TRP A 536 -11.83 -14.22 -53.54
N ASP A 537 -12.99 -13.56 -53.48
CA ASP A 537 -14.16 -14.00 -54.24
C ASP A 537 -15.11 -12.83 -54.60
N HIS A 538 -15.30 -12.65 -55.91
CA HIS A 538 -16.35 -11.84 -56.57
C HIS A 538 -16.28 -10.30 -56.54
N SER A 539 -17.04 -9.71 -57.47
CA SER A 539 -16.91 -8.35 -58.03
C SER A 539 -17.13 -7.19 -57.05
N TRP A 540 -16.28 -6.18 -57.18
CA TRP A 540 -16.16 -4.99 -56.33
C TRP A 540 -17.19 -3.90 -56.68
N LYS A 541 -18.05 -3.51 -55.72
CA LYS A 541 -18.91 -2.30 -55.79
C LYS A 541 -19.05 -1.59 -54.43
N CYS A 542 -18.07 -1.69 -53.53
CA CYS A 542 -18.10 -0.99 -52.23
C CYS A 542 -16.98 0.04 -52.11
N ARG A 543 -17.30 1.23 -51.59
CA ARG A 543 -16.32 2.26 -51.22
C ARG A 543 -15.96 2.08 -49.75
N LEU A 544 -14.65 2.05 -49.47
CA LEU A 544 -14.09 1.99 -48.12
C LEU A 544 -13.37 3.31 -47.84
N ASN A 545 -13.82 4.01 -46.81
CA ASN A 545 -13.21 5.27 -46.37
C ASN A 545 -12.60 5.06 -44.99
N LEU A 546 -11.30 5.30 -44.88
CA LEU A 546 -10.55 5.23 -43.64
C LEU A 546 -10.27 6.65 -43.16
N ASP A 547 -10.74 6.95 -41.95
CA ASP A 547 -10.56 8.23 -41.30
C ASP A 547 -9.66 8.05 -40.07
N LEU A 548 -8.70 8.96 -39.90
CA LEU A 548 -8.05 9.23 -38.62
C LEU A 548 -8.59 10.56 -38.11
N ILE A 549 -9.17 10.51 -36.91
CA ILE A 549 -9.87 11.62 -36.27
C ILE A 549 -9.18 11.92 -34.95
N GLN A 550 -9.08 13.20 -34.63
CA GLN A 550 -8.59 13.70 -33.37
C GLN A 550 -9.64 14.65 -32.79
N GLY A 551 -10.34 14.20 -31.76
CA GLY A 551 -11.54 14.87 -31.26
C GLY A 551 -12.64 14.88 -32.32
N GLU A 552 -12.95 16.07 -32.86
CA GLU A 552 -13.93 16.24 -33.95
C GLU A 552 -13.26 16.49 -35.32
N ARG A 553 -11.93 16.67 -35.34
CA ARG A 553 -11.18 17.01 -36.55
C ARG A 553 -10.75 15.74 -37.29
N VAL A 554 -11.08 15.65 -38.57
CA VAL A 554 -10.49 14.65 -39.48
C VAL A 554 -9.05 15.06 -39.79
N VAL A 555 -8.08 14.29 -39.31
CA VAL A 555 -6.64 14.52 -39.50
C VAL A 555 -6.17 13.89 -40.81
N TYR A 556 -6.75 12.75 -41.18
CA TYR A 556 -6.43 12.04 -42.41
C TYR A 556 -7.67 11.31 -42.92
N GLU A 557 -7.91 11.38 -44.22
CA GLU A 557 -8.98 10.65 -44.92
C GLU A 557 -8.40 10.00 -46.17
N THR A 558 -8.65 8.70 -46.35
CA THR A 558 -8.23 8.01 -47.57
C THR A 558 -9.19 6.91 -47.98
N LYS A 559 -9.19 6.61 -49.28
CA LYS A 559 -9.93 5.48 -49.84
C LYS A 559 -9.06 4.23 -49.79
N VAL A 560 -9.57 3.17 -49.18
CA VAL A 560 -8.85 1.91 -49.04
C VAL A 560 -9.19 0.98 -50.21
N ASN A 561 -8.18 0.66 -51.03
CA ASN A 561 -8.31 -0.27 -52.14
C ASN A 561 -7.46 -1.53 -51.88
N ILE A 562 -8.11 -2.66 -51.61
CA ILE A 562 -7.44 -3.96 -51.39
C ILE A 562 -7.87 -4.92 -52.50
N LEU A 563 -6.93 -5.25 -53.40
CA LEU A 563 -7.16 -6.10 -54.58
C LEU A 563 -7.26 -7.60 -54.24
N GLY A 564 -6.70 -8.01 -53.09
CA GLY A 564 -6.72 -9.37 -52.56
C GLY A 564 -5.59 -9.58 -51.56
N GLY A 565 -5.76 -10.51 -50.60
CA GLY A 565 -4.73 -10.80 -49.59
C GLY A 565 -4.68 -9.77 -48.45
N LYS A 566 -3.49 -9.55 -47.89
CA LYS A 566 -3.24 -8.70 -46.72
C LYS A 566 -2.52 -7.42 -47.15
N ALA A 567 -2.97 -6.28 -46.65
CA ALA A 567 -2.39 -4.96 -46.91
C ALA A 567 -2.27 -4.17 -45.60
N THR A 568 -1.18 -3.41 -45.46
CA THR A 568 -0.99 -2.50 -44.33
C THR A 568 -1.07 -1.07 -44.82
N VAL A 569 -2.03 -0.31 -44.28
CA VAL A 569 -2.19 1.12 -44.53
C VAL A 569 -1.44 1.87 -43.43
N ARG A 570 -0.52 2.75 -43.82
CA ARG A 570 0.31 3.53 -42.88
C ARG A 570 -0.16 4.97 -42.84
N LEU A 571 -0.47 5.46 -41.64
CA LEU A 571 -0.99 6.81 -41.41
C LEU A 571 0.03 7.60 -40.58
N PRO A 572 0.65 8.67 -41.12
CA PRO A 572 1.46 9.57 -40.32
C PRO A 572 0.55 10.42 -39.41
N LEU A 573 1.00 10.67 -38.19
CA LEU A 573 0.28 11.46 -37.20
C LEU A 573 1.26 12.34 -36.43
N HIS A 574 0.96 13.64 -36.36
CA HIS A 574 1.63 14.55 -35.46
C HIS A 574 0.65 14.97 -34.36
N VAL A 575 1.03 14.78 -33.10
CA VAL A 575 0.25 15.23 -31.94
C VAL A 575 0.93 16.47 -31.39
N ALA A 576 0.29 17.63 -31.55
CA ALA A 576 0.76 18.88 -30.96
C ALA A 576 0.40 18.94 -29.47
N PRO A 577 1.15 19.68 -28.63
CA PRO A 577 0.83 19.84 -27.21
C PRO A 577 -0.62 20.25 -26.90
N ARG A 578 -1.16 21.18 -27.70
CA ARG A 578 -2.56 21.64 -27.58
C ARG A 578 -3.62 20.58 -27.90
N ASP A 579 -3.26 19.51 -28.62
CA ASP A 579 -4.21 18.50 -29.11
C ASP A 579 -4.25 17.25 -28.21
N ILE A 580 -3.54 17.23 -27.08
CA ILE A 580 -3.42 16.08 -26.17
C ILE A 580 -4.78 15.59 -25.62
N LEU A 581 -5.68 16.52 -25.32
CA LEU A 581 -7.01 16.19 -24.78
C LEU A 581 -7.97 15.69 -25.84
N LEU A 582 -7.59 15.73 -27.12
CA LEU A 582 -8.43 15.27 -28.20
C LEU A 582 -8.15 13.77 -28.42
N PRO A 583 -9.10 12.87 -28.10
CA PRO A 583 -8.88 11.45 -28.27
C PRO A 583 -8.73 11.11 -29.75
N LEU A 584 -7.84 10.17 -30.04
CA LEU A 584 -7.59 9.67 -31.39
C LEU A 584 -8.49 8.49 -31.71
N GLN A 585 -9.16 8.57 -32.85
CA GLN A 585 -10.03 7.55 -33.37
C GLN A 585 -9.61 7.22 -34.81
N VAL A 586 -9.35 5.94 -35.06
CA VAL A 586 -9.31 5.39 -36.41
C VAL A 586 -10.65 4.71 -36.68
N ARG A 587 -11.26 4.97 -37.84
CA ARG A 587 -12.51 4.31 -38.24
C ARG A 587 -12.51 3.98 -39.73
N LEU A 588 -13.12 2.84 -40.07
CA LEU A 588 -13.29 2.42 -41.46
C LEU A 588 -14.78 2.30 -41.77
N HIS A 589 -15.25 3.13 -42.70
CA HIS A 589 -16.63 3.12 -43.19
C HIS A 589 -16.77 2.33 -44.48
N SER A 590 -17.82 1.52 -44.59
CA SER A 590 -18.21 0.78 -45.80
C SER A 590 -19.53 1.29 -46.39
N SER A 591 -19.59 1.41 -47.71
CA SER A 591 -20.84 1.72 -48.44
C SER A 591 -21.69 0.47 -48.76
N GLY A 592 -21.46 -0.68 -48.12
CA GLY A 592 -22.22 -1.92 -48.33
C GLY A 592 -21.35 -3.18 -48.23
N LYS A 593 -21.57 -4.16 -49.12
CA LYS A 593 -20.89 -5.46 -49.13
C LYS A 593 -19.37 -5.36 -49.22
N ALA A 594 -18.71 -5.28 -48.07
CA ALA A 594 -17.27 -5.32 -47.91
C ALA A 594 -16.91 -6.67 -47.29
N ARG A 595 -15.85 -7.31 -47.79
CA ARG A 595 -15.27 -8.54 -47.21
C ARG A 595 -13.87 -8.26 -46.68
N ILE A 596 -13.81 -7.35 -45.71
CA ILE A 596 -12.59 -6.86 -45.08
C ILE A 596 -12.51 -7.38 -43.65
N THR A 597 -11.30 -7.73 -43.23
CA THR A 597 -10.98 -8.07 -41.85
C THR A 597 -9.90 -7.12 -41.34
N LEU A 598 -10.13 -6.48 -40.20
CA LEU A 598 -9.09 -5.83 -39.42
C LEU A 598 -8.31 -6.89 -38.64
N GLU A 599 -7.03 -7.05 -38.95
CA GLU A 599 -6.14 -8.01 -38.29
C GLU A 599 -5.21 -7.36 -37.28
N GLY A 600 -4.96 -6.06 -37.39
CA GLY A 600 -4.07 -5.37 -36.46
C GLY A 600 -4.07 -3.86 -36.60
N VAL A 601 -3.87 -3.16 -35.49
CA VAL A 601 -3.62 -1.72 -35.41
C VAL A 601 -2.41 -1.49 -34.52
N LEU A 602 -1.26 -1.27 -35.13
CA LEU A 602 -0.04 -0.92 -34.40
C LEU A 602 0.20 0.57 -34.49
N ILE A 603 0.64 1.18 -33.39
CA ILE A 603 1.13 2.54 -33.39
C ILE A 603 2.60 2.55 -33.00
N GLU A 604 3.41 3.25 -33.78
CA GLU A 604 4.83 3.43 -33.54
C GLU A 604 5.11 4.92 -33.32
N ARG A 605 5.79 5.27 -32.22
CA ARG A 605 6.33 6.61 -32.04
C ARG A 605 7.60 6.74 -32.89
N THR A 606 7.62 7.70 -33.80
CA THR A 606 8.76 7.93 -34.71
C THR A 606 9.66 9.07 -34.25
N SER A 607 9.24 9.88 -33.25
CA SER A 607 10.11 10.86 -32.58
C SER A 607 10.76 10.28 -31.30
N LYS A 608 11.97 10.72 -30.97
CA LYS A 608 12.58 10.36 -29.68
C LYS A 608 11.87 11.06 -28.53
N LEU A 609 11.62 10.32 -27.45
CA LEU A 609 10.90 10.81 -26.27
C LEU A 609 11.57 12.04 -25.63
N ALA A 610 12.89 12.19 -25.76
CA ALA A 610 13.69 13.21 -25.06
C ALA A 610 13.65 14.62 -25.70
N GLU A 611 13.08 14.79 -26.90
CA GLU A 611 13.07 16.08 -27.61
C GLU A 611 11.77 16.90 -27.42
N ASP A 612 10.71 16.29 -26.89
CA ASP A 612 9.35 16.86 -26.96
C ASP A 612 8.79 17.42 -25.62
N TRP A 613 9.49 17.26 -24.49
CA TRP A 613 8.98 17.66 -23.15
C TRP A 613 9.60 18.94 -22.56
N SER A 614 10.48 19.61 -23.30
CA SER A 614 11.28 20.76 -22.82
C SER A 614 10.94 22.08 -23.51
N ALA A 615 9.69 22.28 -23.93
CA ALA A 615 9.21 23.55 -24.48
C ALA A 615 8.38 24.30 -23.45
#